data_AF-A0AAE9F101-F1
#
_entry.id   AF-A0AAE9F101-F1
#
_cell.length_a   1.000
_cell.length_b   1.000
_cell.length_c   1.000
_cell.angle_alpha   90.00
_cell.angle_beta   90.00
_cell.angle_gamma   90.00
#
_symmetry.space_group_name_H-M   'P 1'
#
loop_
_entity.id
_entity.type
_entity.pdbx_description
1 polymer ?
#
loop_
_entity_poly.entity_id
_entity_poly.type
_entity_poly.pdbx_seq_one_letter_code
_entity_poly.pdbx_strand_id
1 'polypeptide(L)'
;MGVPRFELLCAGMLGFGQLFMNTAFDAEAFILESVIHSVHKREPERIDEYAGYYGQAVIYASFMLTCLFTPSLLNIWTPKLLLVVSSLCFAAFPFGFLFINSYYHYFSTVVLGIGKAFFNLGCTTYLTSHSTRKSIESNVSLQWAIGCGSLIVGSMILATMTWFSGNVSTSMTLNVTEIAVKSDIRTFDDFEIRLLALVLIVVSILAVITVCLLPSADVENCIKASIRNGSFKNDLKLTLITSISPRMLQIVPLCMLCGFNASFLMSIIPTSMHFNKNNANMLYIPAIYSLGAGTGEVLMGLIISESSKRIQGFGLKPTMAIGTAALMVYCTLIQASTPAEAPMKPTSEEPLLFYQSYVVNLFVELKLRVTKKKS
;
A
#
# COMPACT_ATOMS: atom_id res chain seq x y z
N MET A 1 -21.29 17.05 -20.95
CA MET A 1 -20.64 17.40 -19.66
C MET A 1 -19.53 18.38 -19.96
N GLY A 2 -19.41 19.50 -19.22
CA GLY A 2 -18.26 20.39 -19.42
C GLY A 2 -16.95 19.67 -19.13
N VAL A 3 -15.92 19.90 -19.96
CA VAL A 3 -14.57 19.30 -19.88
C VAL A 3 -14.04 19.12 -18.44
N PRO A 4 -14.07 20.13 -17.54
CA PRO A 4 -13.56 19.97 -16.17
C PRO A 4 -14.33 18.97 -15.30
N ARG A 5 -15.62 18.73 -15.56
CA ARG A 5 -16.42 17.76 -14.79
C ARG A 5 -16.09 16.32 -15.19
N PHE A 6 -15.75 16.10 -16.45
CA PHE A 6 -15.40 14.78 -16.95
C PHE A 6 -14.00 14.35 -16.49
N GLU A 7 -13.03 15.28 -16.45
CA GLU A 7 -11.69 15.03 -15.89
C GLU A 7 -11.78 14.62 -14.41
N LEU A 8 -12.56 15.36 -13.61
CA LEU A 8 -12.74 15.08 -12.19
C LEU A 8 -13.42 13.73 -11.96
N LEU A 9 -14.41 13.38 -12.79
CA LEU A 9 -15.07 12.08 -12.74
C LEU A 9 -14.06 10.95 -13.02
N CYS A 10 -13.23 11.09 -14.05
CA CYS A 10 -12.19 10.11 -14.39
C CYS A 10 -11.17 9.93 -13.27
N ALA A 11 -10.69 11.04 -12.68
CA ALA A 11 -9.76 11.00 -11.56
C ALA A 11 -10.39 10.39 -10.30
N GLY A 12 -11.65 10.72 -10.01
CA GLY A 12 -12.41 10.16 -8.89
C GLY A 12 -12.64 8.66 -9.04
N MET A 13 -13.10 8.20 -10.21
CA MET A 13 -13.33 6.77 -10.48
C MET A 13 -12.04 5.96 -10.42
N LEU A 14 -10.93 6.49 -10.95
CA LEU A 14 -9.62 5.86 -10.82
C LEU A 14 -9.16 5.81 -9.35
N GLY A 15 -9.44 6.86 -8.57
CA GLY A 15 -9.19 6.89 -7.13
C GLY A 15 -9.97 5.81 -6.38
N PHE A 16 -11.26 5.62 -6.69
CA PHE A 16 -12.08 4.54 -6.12
C PHE A 16 -11.58 3.15 -6.50
N GLY A 17 -11.16 2.95 -7.76
CA GLY A 17 -10.51 1.70 -8.18
C GLY A 17 -9.23 1.43 -7.39
N GLN A 18 -8.38 2.45 -7.23
CA GLN A 18 -7.17 2.35 -6.41
C GLN A 18 -7.49 2.04 -4.95
N LEU A 19 -8.53 2.66 -4.37
CA LEU A 19 -8.95 2.44 -3.00
C LEU A 19 -9.20 0.95 -2.77
N PHE A 20 -10.06 0.31 -3.58
CA PHE A 20 -10.39 -1.10 -3.39
C PHE A 20 -9.20 -2.03 -3.68
N MET A 21 -8.39 -1.74 -4.72
CA MET A 21 -7.18 -2.53 -5.01
C MET A 21 -6.18 -2.49 -3.85
N ASN A 22 -5.91 -1.28 -3.33
CA ASN A 22 -4.94 -1.10 -2.26
C ASN A 22 -5.48 -1.57 -0.91
N THR A 23 -6.80 -1.57 -0.67
CA THR A 23 -7.35 -2.04 0.62
C THR A 23 -6.99 -3.51 0.88
N ALA A 24 -7.14 -4.38 -0.12
CA ALA A 24 -6.76 -5.78 0.02
C ALA A 24 -5.25 -5.93 0.26
N PHE A 25 -4.43 -5.25 -0.55
CA PHE A 25 -2.98 -5.27 -0.43
C PHE A 25 -2.47 -4.74 0.93
N ASP A 26 -2.96 -3.59 1.36
CA ASP A 26 -2.54 -2.93 2.61
C ASP A 26 -2.98 -3.75 3.83
N ALA A 27 -4.22 -4.23 3.84
CA ALA A 27 -4.74 -5.08 4.92
C ALA A 27 -3.91 -6.37 5.05
N GLU A 28 -3.55 -6.99 3.93
CA GLU A 28 -2.70 -8.19 3.91
C GLU A 28 -1.29 -7.89 4.36
N ALA A 29 -0.68 -6.79 3.90
CA ALA A 29 0.68 -6.42 4.28
C ALA A 29 0.85 -6.30 5.81
N PHE A 30 -0.18 -5.84 6.53
CA PHE A 30 -0.13 -5.70 7.99
C PHE A 30 -0.34 -7.00 8.77
N ILE A 31 -1.06 -7.98 8.22
CA ILE A 31 -1.37 -9.24 8.91
C ILE A 31 -0.52 -10.42 8.44
N LEU A 32 0.08 -10.34 7.24
CA LEU A 32 0.70 -11.46 6.53
C LEU A 32 1.76 -12.15 7.37
N GLU A 33 2.68 -11.39 7.98
CA GLU A 33 3.75 -11.96 8.79
C GLU A 33 3.19 -12.68 10.03
N SER A 34 2.25 -12.06 10.74
CA SER A 34 1.62 -12.66 11.92
C SER A 34 0.81 -13.92 11.60
N VAL A 35 0.12 -13.93 10.44
CA VAL A 35 -0.64 -15.07 9.94
C VAL A 35 0.31 -16.21 9.54
N ILE A 36 1.35 -15.92 8.76
CA ILE A 36 2.35 -16.92 8.35
C ILE A 36 3.07 -17.51 9.56
N HIS A 37 3.49 -16.68 10.51
CA HIS A 37 4.15 -17.14 11.73
C HIS A 37 3.23 -18.04 12.57
N SER A 38 1.94 -17.69 12.68
CA SER A 38 0.94 -18.53 13.35
C SER A 38 0.77 -19.90 12.69
N VAL A 39 0.81 -19.95 11.36
CA VAL A 39 0.67 -21.19 10.58
C VAL A 39 1.95 -22.03 10.65
N HIS A 40 3.13 -21.42 10.52
CA HIS A 40 4.42 -22.11 10.66
C HIS A 40 4.55 -22.79 12.02
N LYS A 41 4.08 -22.15 13.10
CA LYS A 41 4.08 -22.74 14.44
C LYS A 41 3.20 -23.99 14.55
N ARG A 42 2.12 -24.09 13.76
CA ARG A 42 1.23 -25.26 13.72
C ARG A 42 1.76 -26.34 12.77
N GLU A 43 2.24 -25.94 11.60
CA GLU A 43 2.67 -26.82 10.50
C GLU A 43 3.99 -26.31 9.87
N PRO A 44 5.15 -26.65 10.45
CA PRO A 44 6.44 -26.07 10.04
C PRO A 44 6.89 -26.47 8.63
N GLU A 45 6.42 -27.59 8.09
CA GLU A 45 6.75 -28.04 6.72
C GLU A 45 5.97 -27.28 5.63
N ARG A 46 4.92 -26.54 5.99
CA ARG A 46 3.98 -25.95 5.01
C ARG A 46 4.41 -24.59 4.48
N ILE A 47 5.11 -23.81 5.31
CA ILE A 47 5.56 -22.45 5.00
C ILE A 47 6.74 -22.07 5.90
N ASP A 48 7.71 -21.30 5.38
CA ASP A 48 8.88 -20.87 6.16
C ASP A 48 8.52 -19.83 7.25
N GLU A 49 9.33 -19.78 8.31
CA GLU A 49 9.15 -18.89 9.47
C GLU A 49 9.03 -17.40 9.09
N TYR A 50 9.79 -16.95 8.07
CA TYR A 50 9.86 -15.56 7.61
C TYR A 50 9.29 -15.35 6.20
N ALA A 51 8.38 -16.24 5.75
CA ALA A 51 7.85 -16.20 4.39
C ALA A 51 7.05 -14.92 4.05
N GLY A 52 6.59 -14.15 5.05
CA GLY A 52 5.98 -12.84 4.82
C GLY A 52 7.01 -11.81 4.35
N TYR A 53 8.15 -11.71 5.02
CA TYR A 53 9.26 -10.87 4.59
C TYR A 53 9.86 -11.29 3.24
N TYR A 54 10.06 -12.59 3.01
CA TYR A 54 10.52 -13.07 1.71
C TYR A 54 9.51 -12.77 0.61
N GLY A 55 8.21 -12.92 0.87
CA GLY A 55 7.15 -12.53 -0.05
C GLY A 55 7.21 -11.05 -0.43
N GLN A 56 7.40 -10.16 0.56
CA GLN A 56 7.56 -8.72 0.29
C GLN A 56 8.79 -8.42 -0.57
N ALA A 57 9.93 -9.06 -0.31
CA ALA A 57 11.13 -8.91 -1.13
C ALA A 57 10.89 -9.35 -2.59
N VAL A 58 10.17 -10.46 -2.78
CA VAL A 58 9.79 -10.98 -4.11
C VAL A 58 8.84 -10.02 -4.84
N ILE A 59 7.86 -9.41 -4.15
CA ILE A 59 6.99 -8.37 -4.72
C ILE A 59 7.83 -7.21 -5.24
N TYR A 60 8.78 -6.71 -4.45
CA TYR A 60 9.61 -5.57 -4.87
C TYR A 60 10.55 -5.92 -6.02
N ALA A 61 11.17 -7.11 -6.00
CA ALA A 61 12.04 -7.57 -7.07
C ALA A 61 11.28 -7.73 -8.40
N SER A 62 10.12 -8.39 -8.37
CA SER A 62 9.27 -8.55 -9.55
C SER A 62 8.69 -7.22 -10.04
N PHE A 63 8.29 -6.32 -9.14
CA PHE A 63 7.88 -4.95 -9.46
C PHE A 63 8.99 -4.18 -10.19
N MET A 64 10.22 -4.23 -9.68
CA MET A 64 11.39 -3.57 -10.29
C MET A 64 11.65 -4.09 -11.70
N LEU A 65 11.72 -5.42 -11.86
CA LEU A 65 11.98 -6.04 -13.17
C LEU A 65 10.88 -5.68 -14.17
N THR A 66 9.62 -5.74 -13.75
CA THR A 66 8.48 -5.46 -14.62
C THR A 66 8.46 -4.00 -15.06
N CYS A 67 8.79 -3.05 -14.18
CA CYS A 67 8.87 -1.62 -14.51
C CYS A 67 9.82 -1.29 -15.68
N LEU A 68 10.82 -2.13 -15.96
CA LEU A 68 11.72 -1.94 -17.10
C LEU A 68 11.02 -2.18 -18.45
N PHE A 69 10.00 -3.03 -18.48
CA PHE A 69 9.29 -3.45 -19.69
C PHE A 69 7.92 -2.81 -19.84
N THR A 70 7.26 -2.44 -18.73
CA THR A 70 5.90 -1.87 -18.75
C THR A 70 5.75 -0.66 -19.68
N PRO A 71 6.70 0.30 -19.75
CA PRO A 71 6.61 1.45 -20.68
C PRO A 71 6.47 1.07 -22.15
N SER A 72 7.07 -0.05 -22.55
CA SER A 72 7.01 -0.57 -23.91
C SER A 72 5.66 -1.23 -24.22
N LEU A 73 4.98 -1.78 -23.19
CA LEU A 73 3.65 -2.38 -23.35
C LEU A 73 2.58 -1.35 -23.71
N LEU A 74 2.75 -0.06 -23.35
CA LEU A 74 1.82 1.02 -23.69
C LEU A 74 1.68 1.29 -25.20
N ASN A 75 2.53 0.72 -26.05
CA ASN A 75 2.38 0.81 -27.51
C ASN A 75 1.43 -0.25 -28.08
N ILE A 76 1.15 -1.29 -27.29
CA ILE A 76 0.26 -2.39 -27.69
C ILE A 76 -1.02 -2.31 -26.86
N TRP A 77 -0.90 -1.95 -25.59
CA TRP A 77 -2.00 -1.92 -24.62
C TRP A 77 -2.39 -0.48 -24.28
N THR A 78 -3.68 -0.28 -24.07
CA THR A 78 -4.20 0.99 -23.54
C THR A 78 -3.97 1.06 -22.02
N PRO A 79 -3.86 2.27 -21.43
CA PRO A 79 -3.78 2.47 -19.98
C PRO A 79 -4.90 1.78 -19.21
N LYS A 80 -6.14 1.79 -19.76
CA LYS A 80 -7.27 1.07 -19.17
C LYS A 80 -7.03 -0.44 -19.13
N LEU A 81 -6.51 -1.03 -20.20
CA LEU A 81 -6.24 -2.48 -20.22
C LEU A 81 -5.17 -2.85 -19.20
N LEU A 82 -4.10 -2.04 -19.06
CA LEU A 82 -3.10 -2.22 -18.01
C LEU A 82 -3.72 -2.17 -16.60
N LEU A 83 -4.64 -1.24 -16.35
CA LEU A 83 -5.35 -1.15 -15.08
C LEU A 83 -6.24 -2.37 -14.82
N VAL A 84 -6.96 -2.86 -15.82
CA VAL A 84 -7.80 -4.07 -15.69
C VAL A 84 -6.94 -5.29 -15.39
N VAL A 85 -5.86 -5.53 -16.15
CA VAL A 85 -4.93 -6.64 -15.90
C VAL A 85 -4.32 -6.52 -14.50
N SER A 86 -3.95 -5.31 -14.09
CA SER A 86 -3.45 -5.06 -12.75
C SER A 86 -4.47 -5.41 -11.66
N SER A 87 -5.74 -5.02 -11.81
CA SER A 87 -6.80 -5.36 -10.84
C SER A 87 -6.98 -6.88 -10.67
N LEU A 88 -6.83 -7.66 -11.75
CA LEU A 88 -6.86 -9.12 -11.70
C LEU A 88 -5.63 -9.69 -10.97
N CYS A 89 -4.44 -9.14 -11.21
CA CYS A 89 -3.23 -9.53 -10.49
C CYS A 89 -3.33 -9.25 -8.99
N PHE A 90 -3.91 -8.11 -8.60
CA PHE A 90 -4.17 -7.78 -7.19
C PHE A 90 -5.20 -8.73 -6.57
N ALA A 91 -6.27 -9.08 -7.30
CA ALA A 91 -7.30 -9.99 -6.83
C ALA A 91 -6.78 -11.43 -6.61
N ALA A 92 -5.74 -11.85 -7.36
CA ALA A 92 -5.17 -13.20 -7.24
C ALA A 92 -4.42 -13.42 -5.91
N PHE A 93 -3.89 -12.38 -5.28
CA PHE A 93 -3.09 -12.53 -4.06
C PHE A 93 -3.91 -12.98 -2.83
N PRO A 94 -5.08 -12.37 -2.52
CA PRO A 94 -5.95 -12.80 -1.42
C PRO A 94 -6.42 -14.26 -1.48
N PHE A 95 -6.54 -14.85 -2.67
CA PHE A 95 -6.93 -16.26 -2.81
C PHE A 95 -5.95 -17.23 -2.14
N GLY A 96 -4.68 -16.83 -1.99
CA GLY A 96 -3.65 -17.66 -1.35
C GLY A 96 -3.88 -17.91 0.12
N PHE A 97 -4.61 -17.03 0.81
CA PHE A 97 -4.92 -17.21 2.22
C PHE A 97 -6.01 -18.25 2.48
N LEU A 98 -6.85 -18.58 1.48
CA LEU A 98 -7.80 -19.69 1.58
C LEU A 98 -7.09 -21.05 1.64
N PHE A 99 -5.95 -21.16 0.96
CA PHE A 99 -5.12 -22.35 0.87
C PHE A 99 -3.64 -21.97 1.00
N ILE A 100 -3.20 -21.75 2.23
CA ILE A 100 -1.80 -21.40 2.51
C ILE A 100 -0.91 -22.53 2.00
N ASN A 101 -0.06 -22.24 1.02
CA ASN A 101 0.89 -23.15 0.42
C ASN A 101 2.09 -22.32 -0.03
N SER A 102 3.30 -22.74 0.33
CA SER A 102 4.55 -22.06 -0.04
C SER A 102 4.64 -21.76 -1.55
N TYR A 103 4.32 -22.74 -2.41
CA TYR A 103 4.37 -22.55 -3.87
C TYR A 103 3.41 -21.48 -4.38
N TYR A 104 2.17 -21.49 -3.87
CA TYR A 104 1.17 -20.51 -4.28
C TYR A 104 1.53 -19.11 -3.76
N HIS A 105 1.99 -19.01 -2.52
CA HIS A 105 2.39 -17.75 -1.89
C HIS A 105 3.50 -17.04 -2.67
N TYR A 106 4.58 -17.74 -3.02
CA TYR A 106 5.65 -17.14 -3.81
C TYR A 106 5.23 -16.86 -5.26
N PHE A 107 4.36 -17.67 -5.85
CA PHE A 107 3.84 -17.40 -7.18
C PHE A 107 2.93 -16.16 -7.21
N SER A 108 1.99 -16.05 -6.28
CA SER A 108 1.03 -14.95 -6.21
C SER A 108 1.71 -13.62 -5.86
N THR A 109 2.76 -13.63 -5.05
CA THR A 109 3.60 -12.43 -4.79
C THR A 109 4.34 -11.94 -6.04
N VAL A 110 4.83 -12.83 -6.92
CA VAL A 110 5.40 -12.44 -8.22
C VAL A 110 4.32 -11.81 -9.11
N VAL A 111 3.15 -12.44 -9.21
CA VAL A 111 2.01 -11.92 -10.00
C VAL A 111 1.58 -10.55 -9.49
N LEU A 112 1.53 -10.37 -8.17
CA LEU A 112 1.19 -9.10 -7.53
C LEU A 112 2.22 -8.00 -7.84
N GLY A 113 3.52 -8.30 -7.83
CA GLY A 113 4.55 -7.34 -8.19
C GLY A 113 4.48 -6.89 -9.66
N ILE A 114 4.16 -7.82 -10.58
CA ILE A 114 3.82 -7.49 -11.97
C ILE A 114 2.60 -6.56 -12.02
N GLY A 115 1.54 -6.91 -11.27
CA GLY A 115 0.33 -6.12 -11.13
C GLY A 115 0.61 -4.69 -10.66
N LYS A 116 1.47 -4.50 -9.66
CA LYS A 116 1.89 -3.17 -9.16
C LYS A 116 2.60 -2.34 -10.22
N ALA A 117 3.41 -2.96 -11.07
CA ALA A 117 4.09 -2.24 -12.16
C ALA A 117 3.09 -1.75 -13.20
N PHE A 118 2.11 -2.58 -13.55
CA PHE A 118 1.04 -2.22 -14.47
C PHE A 118 0.12 -1.15 -13.89
N PHE A 119 -0.18 -1.24 -12.58
CA PHE A 119 -0.96 -0.25 -11.87
C PHE A 119 -0.29 1.12 -11.91
N ASN A 120 0.96 1.22 -11.45
CA ASN A 120 1.66 2.50 -11.31
C ASN A 120 1.79 3.20 -12.67
N LEU A 121 2.15 2.46 -13.73
CA LEU A 121 2.24 3.07 -15.05
C LEU A 121 0.86 3.37 -15.66
N GLY A 122 -0.10 2.45 -15.50
CA GLY A 122 -1.46 2.60 -16.01
C GLY A 122 -2.15 3.81 -15.40
N CYS A 123 -2.02 3.99 -14.08
CA CYS A 123 -2.57 5.10 -13.32
C CYS A 123 -2.00 6.44 -13.79
N THR A 124 -0.67 6.58 -13.80
CA THR A 124 -0.03 7.83 -14.26
C THR A 124 -0.37 8.12 -15.73
N THR A 125 -0.37 7.12 -16.61
CA THR A 125 -0.67 7.34 -18.04
C THR A 125 -2.14 7.70 -18.27
N TYR A 126 -3.06 7.01 -17.59
CA TYR A 126 -4.49 7.33 -17.63
C TYR A 126 -4.75 8.77 -17.14
N LEU A 127 -4.14 9.18 -16.03
CA LEU A 127 -4.30 10.57 -15.57
C LEU A 127 -3.74 11.59 -16.57
N THR A 128 -2.65 11.26 -17.28
CA THR A 128 -2.12 12.15 -18.33
C THR A 128 -2.98 12.21 -19.59
N SER A 129 -3.73 11.15 -19.92
CA SER A 129 -4.67 11.14 -21.06
C SER A 129 -6.03 11.76 -20.73
N HIS A 130 -6.40 11.76 -19.45
CA HIS A 130 -7.66 12.32 -18.96
C HIS A 130 -7.50 13.63 -18.16
N SER A 131 -6.34 14.29 -18.23
CA SER A 131 -6.11 15.60 -17.60
C SER A 131 -5.35 16.55 -18.53
N THR A 132 -5.54 17.85 -18.33
CA THR A 132 -4.77 18.90 -19.00
C THR A 132 -3.57 19.34 -18.16
N ARG A 133 -2.62 20.08 -18.75
CA ARG A 133 -1.45 20.62 -18.02
C ARG A 133 -1.82 21.48 -16.80
N LYS A 134 -3.01 22.08 -16.78
CA LYS A 134 -3.48 22.93 -15.68
C LYS A 134 -4.14 22.13 -14.56
N SER A 135 -4.81 21.01 -14.87
CA SER A 135 -5.59 20.22 -13.92
C SER A 135 -4.87 18.98 -13.39
N ILE A 136 -3.84 18.49 -14.08
CA ILE A 136 -3.14 17.24 -13.71
C ILE A 136 -2.63 17.24 -12.27
N GLU A 137 -2.11 18.35 -11.75
CA GLU A 137 -1.58 18.40 -10.39
C GLU A 137 -2.68 18.14 -9.34
N SER A 138 -3.86 18.75 -9.53
CA SER A 138 -5.03 18.61 -8.66
C SER A 138 -5.71 17.25 -8.85
N ASN A 139 -5.84 16.77 -10.09
CA ASN A 139 -6.46 15.48 -10.39
C ASN A 139 -5.64 14.31 -9.83
N VAL A 140 -4.30 14.34 -9.97
CA VAL A 140 -3.40 13.32 -9.40
C VAL A 140 -3.45 13.33 -7.87
N SER A 141 -3.46 14.51 -7.24
CA SER A 141 -3.52 14.60 -5.78
C SER A 141 -4.88 14.16 -5.22
N LEU A 142 -5.98 14.47 -5.93
CA LEU A 142 -7.31 13.97 -5.57
C LEU A 142 -7.40 12.46 -5.70
N GLN A 143 -6.94 11.91 -6.82
CA GLN A 143 -6.91 10.48 -7.08
C GLN A 143 -6.10 9.74 -6.01
N TRP A 144 -4.92 10.26 -5.67
CA TRP A 144 -4.09 9.75 -4.58
C TRP A 144 -4.80 9.82 -3.23
N ALA A 145 -5.43 10.95 -2.88
CA ALA A 145 -6.16 11.10 -1.63
C ALA A 145 -7.28 10.07 -1.49
N ILE A 146 -8.07 9.84 -2.54
CA ILE A 146 -9.12 8.81 -2.53
C ILE A 146 -8.48 7.42 -2.39
N GLY A 147 -7.41 7.14 -3.15
CA GLY A 147 -6.67 5.89 -3.06
C GLY A 147 -6.13 5.58 -1.66
N CYS A 148 -5.60 6.57 -0.95
CA CYS A 148 -5.12 6.46 0.43
C CYS A 148 -6.22 6.20 1.46
N GLY A 149 -7.49 6.43 1.09
CA GLY A 149 -8.64 5.94 1.85
C GLY A 149 -8.60 4.41 2.04
N SER A 150 -7.82 3.68 1.24
CA SER A 150 -7.60 2.24 1.37
C SER A 150 -7.14 1.83 2.76
N LEU A 151 -6.26 2.63 3.37
CA LEU A 151 -5.70 2.38 4.71
C LEU A 151 -6.76 2.57 5.79
N ILE A 152 -7.64 3.56 5.64
CA ILE A 152 -8.76 3.76 6.55
C ILE A 152 -9.70 2.56 6.48
N VAL A 153 -10.08 2.13 5.27
CA VAL A 153 -10.96 0.96 5.09
C VAL A 153 -10.28 -0.33 5.58
N GLY A 154 -8.99 -0.52 5.28
CA GLY A 154 -8.20 -1.64 5.78
C GLY A 154 -8.14 -1.67 7.31
N SER A 155 -7.98 -0.51 7.95
CA SER A 155 -8.02 -0.40 9.41
C SER A 155 -9.38 -0.78 10.00
N MET A 156 -10.48 -0.41 9.34
CA MET A 156 -11.83 -0.80 9.75
C MET A 156 -12.04 -2.31 9.65
N ILE A 157 -11.54 -2.93 8.57
CA ILE A 157 -11.59 -4.40 8.40
C ILE A 157 -10.79 -5.09 9.51
N LEU A 158 -9.57 -4.64 9.79
CA LEU A 158 -8.76 -5.22 10.88
C LEU A 158 -9.39 -5.01 12.26
N ALA A 159 -9.96 -3.83 12.53
CA ALA A 159 -10.61 -3.51 13.80
C ALA A 159 -11.88 -4.36 14.02
N THR A 160 -12.71 -4.51 12.98
CA THR A 160 -13.93 -5.33 13.06
C THR A 160 -13.58 -6.80 13.28
N MET A 161 -12.60 -7.35 12.55
CA MET A 161 -12.11 -8.71 12.79
C MET A 161 -11.60 -8.89 14.22
N THR A 162 -10.82 -7.95 14.73
CA THR A 162 -10.32 -7.98 16.11
C THR A 162 -11.44 -7.94 17.15
N TRP A 163 -12.50 -7.18 16.89
CA TRP A 163 -13.68 -7.13 17.75
C TRP A 163 -14.44 -8.47 17.76
N PHE A 164 -14.61 -9.10 16.59
CA PHE A 164 -15.22 -10.43 16.52
C PHE A 164 -14.39 -11.50 17.23
N SER A 165 -13.06 -11.51 17.03
CA SER A 165 -12.13 -12.43 17.74
C SER A 165 -12.13 -12.23 19.26
N GLY A 166 -12.18 -10.98 19.72
CA GLY A 166 -12.20 -10.65 21.14
C GLY A 166 -13.40 -11.26 21.87
N ASN A 167 -14.56 -11.31 21.21
CA ASN A 167 -15.77 -11.93 21.77
C ASN A 167 -15.69 -13.48 21.80
N VAL A 168 -14.96 -14.10 20.85
CA VAL A 168 -14.78 -15.56 20.78
C VAL A 168 -13.87 -16.06 21.91
N SER A 169 -12.77 -15.35 22.19
CA SER A 169 -11.85 -15.69 23.29
C SER A 169 -12.51 -15.68 24.68
N THR A 170 -13.56 -14.87 24.87
CA THR A 170 -14.34 -14.83 26.12
C THR A 170 -15.34 -15.99 26.22
N SER A 171 -15.77 -16.58 25.11
CA SER A 171 -16.71 -17.71 25.11
C SER A 171 -16.06 -19.09 25.28
N MET A 172 -14.76 -19.21 24.97
CA MET A 172 -14.01 -20.47 25.01
C MET A 172 -13.19 -20.66 26.30
N THR A 173 -13.31 -19.77 27.28
CA THR A 173 -12.61 -19.83 28.57
C THR A 173 -13.43 -20.50 29.69
N LEU A 174 -14.56 -21.13 29.38
CA LEU A 174 -15.39 -21.81 30.38
C LEU A 174 -15.15 -23.32 30.53
N ASN A 175 -14.30 -23.98 29.72
CA ASN A 175 -14.29 -25.46 29.75
C ASN A 175 -12.98 -26.22 29.45
N VAL A 176 -11.79 -25.62 29.47
CA VAL A 176 -10.55 -26.42 29.39
C VAL A 176 -9.53 -25.97 30.44
N THR A 177 -9.48 -26.74 31.53
CA THR A 177 -8.34 -26.82 32.44
C THR A 177 -7.24 -27.63 31.75
N GLU A 178 -6.27 -26.97 31.13
CA GLU A 178 -4.93 -27.55 30.91
C GLU A 178 -3.97 -26.47 30.39
N ILE A 179 -3.01 -26.12 31.23
CA ILE A 179 -1.66 -25.59 30.97
C ILE A 179 -1.44 -25.11 29.52
N ALA A 180 -2.12 -24.03 29.14
CA ALA A 180 -1.78 -23.29 27.95
C ALA A 180 -0.50 -22.52 28.25
N VAL A 181 0.63 -23.03 27.75
CA VAL A 181 1.85 -22.24 27.57
C VAL A 181 1.42 -20.95 26.88
N LYS A 182 1.36 -19.88 27.66
CA LYS A 182 1.00 -18.52 27.25
C LYS A 182 1.98 -18.09 26.16
N SER A 183 1.64 -18.37 24.90
CA SER A 183 2.42 -17.84 23.79
C SER A 183 2.00 -16.40 23.56
N ASP A 184 2.91 -15.49 23.91
CA ASP A 184 2.77 -14.03 24.01
C ASP A 184 2.58 -13.30 22.65
N ILE A 185 1.97 -13.93 21.65
CA ILE A 185 1.71 -13.36 20.31
C ILE A 185 0.28 -13.77 19.90
N ARG A 186 -0.49 -12.85 19.31
CA ARG A 186 -1.84 -13.14 18.80
C ARG A 186 -1.77 -14.30 17.80
N THR A 187 -2.38 -15.43 18.15
CA THR A 187 -2.52 -16.56 17.24
C THR A 187 -3.81 -16.38 16.46
N PHE A 188 -3.71 -16.40 15.13
CA PHE A 188 -4.88 -16.35 14.26
C PHE A 188 -5.45 -17.76 14.11
N ASP A 189 -6.75 -17.90 14.28
CA ASP A 189 -7.43 -19.16 14.00
C ASP A 189 -7.68 -19.33 12.49
N ASP A 190 -7.77 -20.57 12.02
CA ASP A 190 -7.94 -20.90 10.60
C ASP A 190 -9.25 -20.33 10.05
N PHE A 191 -10.29 -20.24 10.90
CA PHE A 191 -11.56 -19.61 10.54
C PHE A 191 -11.41 -18.10 10.34
N GLU A 192 -10.65 -17.42 11.20
CA GLU A 192 -10.41 -15.97 11.10
C GLU A 192 -9.64 -15.63 9.83
N ILE A 193 -8.61 -16.42 9.51
CA ILE A 193 -7.79 -16.24 8.30
C ILE A 193 -8.66 -16.38 7.05
N ARG A 194 -9.51 -17.42 6.99
CA ARG A 194 -10.39 -17.65 5.84
C ARG A 194 -11.48 -16.58 5.72
N LEU A 195 -12.06 -16.14 6.84
CA LEU A 195 -13.06 -15.07 6.86
C LEU A 195 -12.46 -13.75 6.35
N LEU A 196 -11.26 -13.42 6.81
CA LEU A 196 -10.55 -12.23 6.36
C LEU A 196 -10.22 -12.33 4.87
N ALA A 197 -9.68 -13.46 4.41
CA ALA A 197 -9.40 -13.70 3.00
C ALA A 197 -10.66 -13.52 2.13
N LEU A 198 -11.81 -14.05 2.58
CA LEU A 198 -13.09 -13.91 1.88
C LEU A 198 -13.51 -12.45 1.74
N VAL A 199 -13.43 -11.66 2.83
CA VAL A 199 -13.75 -10.22 2.80
C VAL A 199 -12.84 -9.49 1.80
N LEU A 200 -11.54 -9.80 1.79
CA LEU A 200 -10.59 -9.16 0.89
C LEU A 200 -10.76 -9.58 -0.59
N ILE A 201 -11.20 -10.80 -0.85
CA ILE A 201 -11.59 -11.26 -2.19
C ILE A 201 -12.81 -10.48 -2.68
N VAL A 202 -13.83 -10.28 -1.84
CA VAL A 202 -15.03 -9.49 -2.20
C VAL A 202 -14.63 -8.05 -2.55
N VAL A 203 -13.77 -7.42 -1.73
CA VAL A 203 -13.22 -6.08 -2.00
C VAL A 203 -12.43 -6.05 -3.30
N SER A 204 -11.62 -7.07 -3.58
CA SER A 204 -10.86 -7.19 -4.83
C SER A 204 -11.76 -7.32 -6.06
N ILE A 205 -12.88 -8.05 -5.97
CA ILE A 205 -13.86 -8.17 -7.05
C ILE A 205 -14.51 -6.80 -7.33
N LEU A 206 -14.86 -6.04 -6.30
CA LEU A 206 -15.36 -4.67 -6.45
C LEU A 206 -14.31 -3.77 -7.14
N ALA A 207 -13.03 -3.97 -6.85
CA ALA A 207 -11.94 -3.28 -7.52
C ALA A 207 -11.91 -3.58 -9.03
N VAL A 208 -12.02 -4.85 -9.42
CA VAL A 208 -12.07 -5.25 -10.84
C VAL A 208 -13.28 -4.62 -11.54
N ILE A 209 -14.47 -4.66 -10.92
CA ILE A 209 -15.69 -4.08 -11.49
C ILE A 209 -15.53 -2.57 -11.70
N THR A 210 -15.05 -1.85 -10.67
CA THR A 210 -14.87 -0.39 -10.77
C THR A 210 -13.87 -0.02 -11.84
N VAL A 211 -12.74 -0.73 -11.95
CA VAL A 211 -11.71 -0.50 -12.99
C VAL A 211 -12.21 -0.82 -14.40
N CYS A 212 -13.01 -1.87 -14.57
CA CYS A 212 -13.65 -2.18 -15.85
C CYS A 212 -14.61 -1.08 -16.33
N LEU A 213 -15.28 -0.40 -15.40
CA LEU A 213 -16.19 0.71 -15.66
C LEU A 213 -15.49 2.05 -15.94
N LEU A 214 -14.14 2.12 -15.89
CA LEU A 214 -13.44 3.36 -16.18
C LEU A 214 -13.74 3.88 -17.60
N PRO A 215 -14.00 5.19 -17.76
CA PRO A 215 -14.12 5.80 -19.08
C PRO A 215 -12.88 5.53 -19.95
N SER A 216 -13.09 5.36 -21.25
CA SER A 216 -11.99 5.10 -22.21
C SER A 216 -11.76 6.25 -23.18
N ALA A 217 -12.56 7.31 -23.10
CA ALA A 217 -12.51 8.44 -24.01
C ALA A 217 -11.52 9.50 -23.52
N ASP A 218 -10.50 9.78 -24.34
CA ASP A 218 -9.49 10.80 -24.06
C ASP A 218 -10.08 12.20 -24.01
N VAL A 219 -9.47 13.06 -23.19
CA VAL A 219 -9.91 14.47 -23.05
C VAL A 219 -9.30 15.33 -24.16
N GLU A 220 -10.06 16.30 -24.65
CA GLU A 220 -9.56 17.31 -25.60
C GLU A 220 -8.37 18.08 -25.01
N ASN A 221 -7.28 18.23 -25.77
CA ASN A 221 -6.01 18.82 -25.30
C ASN A 221 -5.34 18.08 -24.13
N CYS A 222 -5.48 16.74 -24.09
CA CYS A 222 -4.75 15.91 -23.13
C CYS A 222 -3.23 16.04 -23.28
N ILE A 223 -2.51 15.77 -22.19
CA ILE A 223 -1.03 15.87 -22.16
C ILE A 223 -0.41 14.77 -23.03
N LYS A 224 -1.02 13.58 -23.04
CA LYS A 224 -0.57 12.43 -23.80
C LYS A 224 -1.76 11.54 -24.16
N ALA A 225 -1.90 11.18 -25.43
CA ALA A 225 -2.98 10.30 -25.89
C ALA A 225 -2.86 8.89 -25.29
N SER A 226 -4.01 8.24 -25.08
CA SER A 226 -4.12 6.88 -24.53
C SER A 226 -3.63 5.81 -25.51
N ILE A 227 -3.85 6.02 -26.81
CA ILE A 227 -3.39 5.13 -27.87
C ILE A 227 -2.04 5.63 -28.41
N ARG A 228 -1.04 4.75 -28.44
CA ARG A 228 0.29 5.05 -28.98
C ARG A 228 0.59 4.15 -30.19
N ASN A 229 0.93 4.76 -31.31
CA ASN A 229 1.43 4.04 -32.48
C ASN A 229 2.96 4.03 -32.43
N GLY A 230 3.53 2.99 -31.84
CA GLY A 230 4.98 2.83 -31.66
C GLY A 230 5.44 1.38 -31.76
N SER A 231 6.75 1.18 -31.98
CA SER A 231 7.34 -0.16 -31.98
C SER A 231 7.84 -0.53 -30.59
N PHE A 232 7.41 -1.69 -30.07
CA PHE A 232 7.79 -2.20 -28.74
C PHE A 232 9.31 -2.21 -28.54
N LYS A 233 10.08 -2.71 -29.52
CA LYS A 233 11.55 -2.83 -29.41
C LYS A 233 12.23 -1.47 -29.33
N ASN A 234 11.77 -0.50 -30.11
CA ASN A 234 12.36 0.84 -30.13
C ASN A 234 12.09 1.57 -28.81
N ASP A 235 10.88 1.42 -28.26
CA ASP A 235 10.53 2.04 -26.98
C ASP A 235 11.20 1.36 -25.79
N LEU A 236 11.42 0.05 -25.84
CA LEU A 236 12.23 -0.65 -24.84
C LEU A 236 13.67 -0.14 -24.84
N LYS A 237 14.27 -0.03 -26.03
CA LYS A 237 15.61 0.55 -26.18
C LYS A 237 15.65 2.00 -25.67
N LEU A 238 14.64 2.80 -26.01
CA LEU A 238 14.53 4.19 -25.55
C LEU A 238 14.40 4.27 -24.03
N THR A 239 13.60 3.39 -23.41
CA THR A 239 13.41 3.33 -21.96
C THR A 239 14.74 3.03 -21.26
N LEU A 240 15.47 2.02 -21.72
CA LEU A 240 16.78 1.66 -21.16
C LEU A 240 17.82 2.78 -21.29
N ILE A 241 17.88 3.45 -22.45
CA ILE A 241 18.78 4.59 -22.66
C ILE A 241 18.38 5.77 -21.76
N THR A 242 17.07 6.03 -21.62
CA THR A 242 16.55 7.14 -20.81
C THR A 242 16.81 6.93 -19.33
N SER A 243 16.76 5.69 -18.83
CA SER A 243 17.06 5.34 -17.44
C SER A 243 18.48 5.73 -17.01
N ILE A 244 19.44 5.76 -17.96
CA ILE A 244 20.86 6.10 -17.71
C ILE A 244 21.13 7.59 -18.02
N SER A 245 20.12 8.36 -18.42
CA SER A 245 20.31 9.77 -18.74
C SER A 245 20.69 10.61 -17.50
N PRO A 246 21.55 11.63 -17.65
CA PRO A 246 22.07 12.40 -16.51
C PRO A 246 20.96 13.16 -15.75
N ARG A 247 19.89 13.56 -16.44
CA ARG A 247 18.71 14.22 -15.83
C ARG A 247 17.88 13.26 -14.99
N MET A 248 17.77 11.99 -15.41
CA MET A 248 17.09 10.97 -14.62
C MET A 248 17.93 10.56 -13.41
N LEU A 249 19.25 10.47 -13.58
CA LEU A 249 20.17 10.09 -12.50
C LEU A 249 20.15 11.09 -11.34
N GLN A 250 19.95 12.39 -11.61
CA GLN A 250 19.77 13.41 -10.56
C GLN A 250 18.54 13.18 -9.66
N ILE A 251 17.52 12.46 -10.16
CA ILE A 251 16.28 12.19 -9.44
C ILE A 251 16.38 10.90 -8.61
N VAL A 252 17.33 10.01 -8.93
CA VAL A 252 17.49 8.70 -8.28
C VAL A 252 17.63 8.79 -6.77
N PRO A 253 18.45 9.68 -6.17
CA PRO A 253 18.55 9.77 -4.71
C PRO A 253 17.20 10.08 -4.03
N LEU A 254 16.40 10.95 -4.63
CA LEU A 254 15.07 11.29 -4.13
C LEU A 254 14.11 10.10 -4.23
N CYS A 255 14.16 9.35 -5.34
CA CYS A 255 13.36 8.14 -5.52
C CYS A 255 13.78 7.02 -4.56
N MET A 256 15.07 6.86 -4.29
CA MET A 256 15.59 5.92 -3.30
C MET A 256 15.11 6.28 -1.89
N LEU A 257 15.19 7.54 -1.50
CA LEU A 257 14.69 8.01 -0.21
C LEU A 257 13.18 7.75 -0.07
N CYS A 258 12.41 8.02 -1.12
CA CYS A 258 10.97 7.77 -1.14
C CYS A 258 10.64 6.28 -0.98
N GLY A 259 11.33 5.41 -1.73
CA GLY A 259 11.17 3.96 -1.63
C GLY A 259 11.54 3.42 -0.26
N PHE A 260 12.69 3.85 0.27
CA PHE A 260 13.14 3.48 1.61
C PHE A 260 12.11 3.87 2.69
N ASN A 261 11.62 5.11 2.65
CA ASN A 261 10.60 5.59 3.58
C ASN A 261 9.29 4.80 3.46
N ALA A 262 8.84 4.50 2.23
CA ALA A 262 7.62 3.73 2.01
C ALA A 262 7.74 2.30 2.56
N SER A 263 8.87 1.62 2.36
CA SER A 263 9.12 0.29 2.91
C SER A 263 9.23 0.31 4.44
N PHE A 264 9.87 1.33 5.00
CA PHE A 264 10.00 1.48 6.45
C PHE A 264 8.63 1.65 7.13
N LEU A 265 7.78 2.53 6.57
CA LEU A 265 6.43 2.79 7.04
C LEU A 265 5.49 1.57 6.92
N MET A 266 5.55 0.85 5.79
CA MET A 266 4.59 -0.21 5.52
C MET A 266 4.98 -1.56 6.13
N SER A 267 6.27 -1.83 6.34
CA SER A 267 6.73 -3.15 6.79
C SER A 267 7.41 -3.14 8.15
N ILE A 268 8.29 -2.18 8.46
CA ILE A 268 9.16 -2.25 9.65
C ILE A 268 8.44 -1.76 10.91
N ILE A 269 7.63 -0.71 10.79
CA ILE A 269 6.94 -0.11 11.94
C ILE A 269 5.75 -0.95 12.41
N PRO A 270 4.89 -1.46 11.52
CA PRO A 270 3.80 -2.33 11.95
C PRO A 270 4.31 -3.60 12.63
N THR A 271 5.41 -4.19 12.13
CA THR A 271 5.99 -5.40 12.72
C THR A 271 6.67 -5.12 14.05
N SER A 272 7.42 -4.00 14.17
CA SER A 272 8.02 -3.61 15.45
C SER A 272 6.98 -3.29 16.53
N MET A 273 5.84 -2.71 16.14
CA MET A 273 4.71 -2.50 17.04
C MET A 273 4.05 -3.82 17.48
N HIS A 274 3.99 -4.82 16.59
CA HIS A 274 3.38 -6.12 16.86
C HIS A 274 4.26 -7.04 17.72
N PHE A 275 5.58 -7.00 17.52
CA PHE A 275 6.54 -7.83 18.24
C PHE A 275 7.01 -7.24 19.58
N ASN A 276 6.58 -6.04 19.93
CA ASN A 276 6.86 -5.45 21.24
C ASN A 276 5.94 -6.05 22.33
N LYS A 277 6.51 -6.80 23.27
CA LYS A 277 5.77 -7.50 24.34
C LYS A 277 4.99 -6.55 25.25
N ASN A 278 5.47 -5.31 25.44
CA ASN A 278 4.77 -4.31 26.26
C ASN A 278 3.47 -3.81 25.58
N ASN A 279 3.37 -3.99 24.26
CA ASN A 279 2.21 -3.65 23.45
C ASN A 279 1.29 -4.86 23.19
N ALA A 280 1.62 -6.06 23.70
CA ALA A 280 0.83 -7.27 23.45
C ALA A 280 -0.62 -7.20 23.98
N ASN A 281 -0.87 -6.38 25.02
CA ASN A 281 -2.21 -6.12 25.53
C ASN A 281 -3.04 -5.17 24.65
N MET A 282 -2.42 -4.55 23.63
CA MET A 282 -3.03 -3.52 22.79
C MET A 282 -3.38 -4.06 21.39
N LEU A 283 -4.42 -4.90 21.35
CA LEU A 283 -4.89 -5.64 20.16
C LEU A 283 -5.23 -4.77 18.94
N TYR A 284 -5.53 -3.48 19.13
CA TYR A 284 -5.97 -2.57 18.07
C TYR A 284 -4.85 -1.69 17.47
N ILE A 285 -3.59 -1.87 17.87
CA ILE A 285 -2.48 -1.03 17.40
C ILE A 285 -2.35 -0.99 15.86
N PRO A 286 -2.36 -2.11 15.13
CA PRO A 286 -2.21 -2.07 13.67
C PRO A 286 -3.36 -1.31 12.99
N ALA A 287 -4.57 -1.42 13.53
CA ALA A 287 -5.73 -0.69 13.03
C ALA A 287 -5.61 0.82 13.31
N ILE A 288 -5.22 1.22 14.53
CA ILE A 288 -5.06 2.64 14.88
C ILE A 288 -3.90 3.27 14.10
N TYR A 289 -2.81 2.53 13.90
CA TYR A 289 -1.69 2.95 13.07
C TYR A 289 -2.13 3.20 11.62
N SER A 290 -2.79 2.22 11.01
CA SER A 290 -3.29 2.32 9.63
C SER A 290 -4.32 3.44 9.47
N LEU A 291 -5.19 3.64 10.47
CA LEU A 291 -6.16 4.74 10.49
C LEU A 291 -5.47 6.11 10.54
N GLY A 292 -4.48 6.29 11.42
CA GLY A 292 -3.69 7.52 11.52
C GLY A 292 -2.93 7.82 10.23
N ALA A 293 -2.25 6.81 9.68
CA ALA A 293 -1.48 6.93 8.45
C ALA A 293 -2.38 7.20 7.23
N GLY A 294 -3.56 6.58 7.16
CA GLY A 294 -4.56 6.82 6.13
C GLY A 294 -5.15 8.23 6.22
N THR A 295 -5.63 8.64 7.39
CA THR A 295 -6.19 9.98 7.60
C THR A 295 -5.19 11.10 7.30
N GLY A 296 -3.92 10.94 7.69
CA GLY A 296 -2.85 11.87 7.34
C GLY A 296 -2.64 12.01 5.83
N GLU A 297 -2.60 10.90 5.08
CA GLU A 297 -2.46 10.94 3.61
C GLU A 297 -3.67 11.55 2.91
N VAL A 298 -4.89 11.22 3.34
CA VAL A 298 -6.12 11.79 2.77
C VAL A 298 -6.15 13.30 3.01
N LEU A 299 -5.91 13.75 4.24
CA LEU A 299 -5.90 15.18 4.58
C LEU A 299 -4.85 15.95 3.77
N MET A 300 -3.63 15.43 3.69
CA MET A 300 -2.57 16.07 2.91
C MET A 300 -2.87 16.09 1.41
N GLY A 301 -3.38 14.99 0.85
CA GLY A 301 -3.78 14.91 -0.55
C GLY A 301 -4.87 15.92 -0.91
N LEU A 302 -5.85 16.12 -0.03
CA LEU A 302 -6.90 17.13 -0.18
C LEU A 302 -6.33 18.56 -0.08
N ILE A 303 -5.45 18.82 0.89
CA ILE A 303 -4.78 20.13 1.04
C ILE A 303 -3.99 20.47 -0.22
N ILE A 304 -3.23 19.52 -0.76
CA ILE A 304 -2.46 19.71 -2.00
C ILE A 304 -3.41 19.90 -3.19
N SER A 305 -4.50 19.14 -3.28
CA SER A 305 -5.46 19.27 -4.36
C SER A 305 -6.11 20.65 -4.39
N GLU A 306 -6.55 21.17 -3.25
CA GLU A 306 -7.14 22.52 -3.16
C GLU A 306 -6.10 23.63 -3.32
N SER A 307 -4.89 23.45 -2.77
CA SER A 307 -3.82 24.46 -2.87
C SER A 307 -3.24 24.54 -4.27
N SER A 308 -3.15 23.42 -5.00
CA SER A 308 -2.66 23.39 -6.38
C SER A 308 -3.61 24.06 -7.39
N LYS A 309 -4.91 24.15 -7.08
CA LYS A 309 -5.86 24.96 -7.86
C LYS A 309 -5.62 26.46 -7.73
N ARG A 310 -5.07 26.90 -6.59
CA ARG A 310 -4.88 28.32 -6.24
C ARG A 310 -3.47 28.81 -6.50
N ILE A 311 -2.47 27.96 -6.29
CA ILE A 311 -1.05 28.29 -6.39
C ILE A 311 -0.40 27.30 -7.38
N GLN A 312 0.05 27.83 -8.52
CA GLN A 312 0.72 27.03 -9.54
C GLN A 312 2.06 26.50 -9.01
N GLY A 313 2.26 25.18 -9.07
CA GLY A 313 3.49 24.53 -8.60
C GLY A 313 3.58 24.34 -7.08
N PHE A 314 2.49 24.53 -6.33
CA PHE A 314 2.44 24.25 -4.89
C PHE A 314 2.77 22.80 -4.58
N GLY A 315 2.28 21.87 -5.41
CA GLY A 315 2.55 20.43 -5.28
C GLY A 315 3.99 20.01 -5.59
N LEU A 316 4.88 20.96 -5.89
CA LEU A 316 6.27 20.70 -6.31
C LEU A 316 7.28 21.09 -5.21
N LYS A 317 7.74 22.35 -5.16
CA LYS A 317 8.80 22.77 -4.22
C LYS A 317 8.30 22.95 -2.78
N PRO A 318 7.16 23.63 -2.52
CA PRO A 318 6.67 23.82 -1.16
C PRO A 318 6.34 22.50 -0.47
N THR A 319 5.58 21.61 -1.12
CA THR A 319 5.25 20.28 -0.56
C THR A 319 6.50 19.46 -0.24
N MET A 320 7.53 19.50 -1.09
CA MET A 320 8.79 18.80 -0.81
C MET A 320 9.47 19.32 0.45
N ALA A 321 9.51 20.64 0.68
CA ALA A 321 10.14 21.21 1.87
C ALA A 321 9.40 20.81 3.15
N ILE A 322 8.07 20.92 3.15
CA ILE A 322 7.24 20.52 4.31
C ILE A 322 7.38 19.00 4.55
N GLY A 323 7.46 18.21 3.49
CA GLY A 323 7.64 16.76 3.56
C GLY A 323 9.00 16.34 4.13
N THR A 324 10.08 17.03 3.75
CA THR A 324 11.41 16.78 4.32
C THR A 324 11.43 17.13 5.81
N ALA A 325 10.86 18.27 6.20
CA ALA A 325 10.80 18.67 7.62
C ALA A 325 10.00 17.65 8.45
N ALA A 326 8.84 17.19 7.94
CA ALA A 326 8.03 16.17 8.60
C ALA A 326 8.78 14.83 8.73
N LEU A 327 9.47 14.40 7.67
CA LEU A 327 10.25 13.16 7.69
C LEU A 327 11.42 13.21 8.69
N MET A 328 12.09 14.35 8.82
CA MET A 328 13.16 14.53 9.81
C MET A 328 12.63 14.41 11.24
N VAL A 329 11.48 15.02 11.53
CA VAL A 329 10.78 14.86 12.82
C VAL A 329 10.33 13.41 13.02
N TYR A 330 10.02 12.68 11.95
CA TYR A 330 9.64 11.28 12.05
C TYR A 330 10.76 10.40 12.56
N CYS A 331 11.91 10.49 11.88
CA CYS A 331 13.03 9.60 12.12
C CYS A 331 13.53 9.78 13.56
N THR A 332 13.50 11.00 14.09
CA THR A 332 13.86 11.27 15.48
C THR A 332 12.85 10.69 16.47
N LEU A 333 11.54 10.76 16.17
CA LEU A 333 10.49 10.17 17.02
C LEU A 333 10.54 8.63 17.03
N ILE A 334 10.83 8.00 15.90
CA ILE A 334 10.98 6.53 15.83
C ILE A 334 12.19 6.08 16.63
N GLN A 335 13.35 6.72 16.43
CA GLN A 335 14.56 6.40 17.18
C GLN A 335 14.38 6.57 18.69
N ALA A 336 13.54 7.51 19.12
CA ALA A 336 13.22 7.72 20.53
C ALA A 336 12.22 6.70 21.10
N SER A 337 11.41 6.03 20.26
CA SER A 337 10.25 5.23 20.68
C SER A 337 10.36 3.73 20.41
N THR A 338 11.21 3.29 19.49
CA THR A 338 11.26 1.88 19.04
C THR A 338 12.61 1.23 19.39
N PRO A 339 12.62 0.10 20.13
CA PRO A 339 13.84 -0.69 20.37
C PRO A 339 14.39 -1.26 19.06
N ALA A 340 15.72 -1.34 18.94
CA ALA A 340 16.38 -1.73 17.69
C ALA A 340 16.08 -3.17 17.26
N GLU A 341 15.83 -4.08 18.21
CA GLU A 341 15.55 -5.49 17.93
C GLU A 341 14.07 -5.80 17.65
N ALA A 342 13.17 -4.86 17.96
CA ALA A 342 11.72 -5.04 17.86
C ALA A 342 11.20 -5.46 16.46
N PRO A 343 11.79 -5.03 15.32
CA PRO A 343 11.33 -5.49 14.01
C PRO A 343 11.70 -6.95 13.68
N MET A 344 12.74 -7.49 14.32
CA MET A 344 13.33 -8.78 13.96
C MET A 344 12.87 -9.91 14.86
N LYS A 345 12.66 -9.65 16.15
CA LYS A 345 12.26 -10.67 17.13
C LYS A 345 11.33 -10.09 18.20
N PRO A 346 10.47 -10.93 18.82
CA PRO A 346 9.68 -10.53 19.97
C PRO A 346 10.58 -10.15 21.16
N THR A 347 10.58 -8.87 21.50
CA THR A 347 11.53 -8.29 22.47
C THR A 347 10.78 -7.59 23.62
N SER A 348 11.34 -7.70 24.83
CA SER A 348 10.88 -7.01 26.06
C SER A 348 11.71 -5.77 26.40
N GLU A 349 12.65 -5.37 25.54
CA GLU A 349 13.53 -4.22 25.79
C GLU A 349 12.75 -2.91 25.85
N GLU A 350 13.14 -2.07 26.82
CA GLU A 350 12.51 -0.77 27.01
C GLU A 350 12.95 0.22 25.91
N PRO A 351 12.03 1.07 25.41
CA PRO A 351 12.37 2.10 24.45
C PRO A 351 13.23 3.20 25.08
N LEU A 352 13.98 3.92 24.25
CA LEU A 352 15.01 4.85 24.71
C LEU A 352 14.47 6.08 25.49
N LEU A 353 13.22 6.49 25.25
CA LEU A 353 12.66 7.73 25.82
C LEU A 353 11.19 7.65 26.26
N PHE A 354 10.27 7.10 25.44
CA PHE A 354 8.84 7.01 25.79
C PHE A 354 8.19 5.71 25.30
N TYR A 355 7.26 5.17 26.09
CA TYR A 355 6.42 4.03 25.72
C TYR A 355 5.41 4.38 24.63
N GLN A 356 5.18 3.47 23.69
CA GLN A 356 4.11 3.61 22.70
C GLN A 356 2.75 3.56 23.40
N SER A 357 1.92 4.57 23.14
CA SER A 357 0.53 4.66 23.58
C SER A 357 -0.35 4.90 22.37
N TYR A 358 -1.62 4.46 22.41
CA TYR A 358 -2.59 4.67 21.33
C TYR A 358 -2.68 6.14 20.89
N VAL A 359 -2.57 7.08 21.83
CA VAL A 359 -2.60 8.53 21.58
C VAL A 359 -1.31 8.99 20.88
N VAL A 360 -0.16 8.47 21.28
CA VAL A 360 1.14 8.82 20.69
C VAL A 360 1.21 8.32 19.25
N ASN A 361 0.79 7.08 18.97
CA ASN A 361 0.79 6.52 17.61
C ASN A 361 -0.18 7.27 16.69
N LEU A 362 -1.37 7.64 17.18
CA LEU A 362 -2.32 8.44 16.40
C LEU A 362 -1.77 9.84 16.08
N PHE A 363 -1.19 10.54 17.06
CA PHE A 363 -0.65 11.89 16.87
C PHE A 363 0.63 11.94 16.02
N VAL A 364 1.49 10.93 16.17
CA VAL A 364 2.67 10.74 15.33
C VAL A 364 2.19 10.59 13.89
N GLU A 365 1.36 9.58 13.59
CA GLU A 365 0.99 9.29 12.20
C GLU A 365 0.10 10.36 11.54
N LEU A 366 -0.80 11.01 12.28
CA LEU A 366 -1.61 12.13 11.77
C LEU A 366 -0.75 13.31 11.29
N LYS A 367 0.42 13.51 11.94
CA LYS A 367 1.34 14.63 11.65
C LYS A 367 2.39 14.27 10.59
N LEU A 368 2.48 13.01 10.17
CA LEU A 368 3.70 12.45 9.57
C LEU A 368 3.65 12.06 8.09
N ARG A 369 2.52 12.23 7.41
CA ARG A 369 2.42 11.93 5.98
C ARG A 369 2.26 13.18 5.11
N VAL A 370 3.25 14.06 5.22
CA VAL A 370 3.40 15.24 4.32
C VAL A 370 4.10 14.88 3.00
N THR A 371 4.59 13.66 2.82
CA THR A 371 5.56 13.35 1.76
C THR A 371 5.13 12.18 0.89
N LYS A 372 4.26 12.41 -0.10
CA LYS A 372 4.19 11.56 -1.31
C LYS A 372 3.77 12.38 -2.54
N LYS A 373 4.73 12.71 -3.41
CA LYS A 373 4.46 12.91 -4.84
C LYS A 373 5.73 12.73 -5.69
N LYS A 374 5.88 11.54 -6.29
CA LYS A 374 6.48 11.39 -7.63
C LYS A 374 6.07 10.05 -8.25
N SER A 375 5.03 10.11 -9.09
CA SER A 375 4.86 9.36 -10.34
C SER A 375 3.74 10.02 -11.12
#